data_AF-G0NMD5-F1
#
_entry.id   AF-G0NMD5-F1
#
_cell.length_a   1.000
_cell.length_b   1.000
_cell.length_c   1.000
_cell.angle_alpha   90.00
_cell.angle_beta   90.00
_cell.angle_gamma   90.00
#
_symmetry.space_group_name_H-M   'P 1'
#
loop_
_entity.id
_entity.type
_entity.pdbx_description
1 polymer ?
#
loop_
_entity_poly.entity_id
_entity_poly.type
_entity_poly.pdbx_seq_one_letter_code
_entity_poly.pdbx_strand_id
1 'polypeptide(L)'
;MSYLTNAFKLLLLLHLSTSVQSINVLEECGYWTTAKLGFQCGSILSDVAEKDWKTRSIKEVVEACDKAIDCLSSYDCEAIRDARNKIIQTCDQTSYLDSDNMLCLQSFYQKAYMTKFENRTYGSSDSCFHEHSFMDANLDKRQQAYKNGKLCFIKYVRDYCTPEALEYFNAVHYDRFVENNSIDSSSLPCNNPINILNVLQCETIIEEYSNAIQQWVESDDDERTNLGRLKEMCSDSKDCVTSLCIDLDVSSKNIVFSSCSMLEELK
;
A
#
# COMPACT_ATOMS: atom_id res chain seq x y z
N MET A 1 -7.25 12.12 -14.77
CA MET A 1 -6.23 11.42 -13.95
C MET A 1 -4.84 12.10 -13.97
N SER A 2 -4.69 13.42 -13.73
CA SER A 2 -3.34 14.05 -13.85
C SER A 2 -3.03 15.20 -12.88
N TYR A 3 -3.88 15.49 -11.89
CA TYR A 3 -3.66 16.63 -10.98
C TYR A 3 -3.38 16.24 -9.52
N LEU A 4 -3.84 15.07 -9.05
CA LEU A 4 -3.60 14.55 -7.70
C LEU A 4 -2.17 14.05 -7.48
N THR A 5 -1.53 13.52 -8.53
CA THR A 5 -0.13 13.07 -8.50
C THR A 5 0.85 14.21 -8.18
N ASN A 6 0.51 15.47 -8.48
CA ASN A 6 1.42 16.60 -8.23
C ASN A 6 1.27 17.21 -6.83
N ALA A 7 0.08 17.17 -6.22
CA ALA A 7 -0.14 17.67 -4.86
C ALA A 7 0.47 16.74 -3.80
N PHE A 8 0.33 15.42 -3.96
CA PHE A 8 0.97 14.42 -3.10
C PHE A 8 2.51 14.47 -3.21
N LYS A 9 3.03 14.63 -4.44
CA LYS A 9 4.48 14.73 -4.72
C LYS A 9 5.13 15.99 -4.15
N LEU A 10 4.36 17.04 -3.83
CA LEU A 10 4.88 18.29 -3.26
C LEU A 10 4.89 18.27 -1.72
N LEU A 11 3.91 17.61 -1.09
CA LEU A 11 3.88 17.37 0.36
C LEU A 11 4.96 16.38 0.83
N LEU A 12 5.30 15.38 0.01
CA LEU A 12 6.40 14.43 0.26
C LEU A 12 7.79 15.09 0.32
N LEU A 13 8.02 16.16 -0.43
CA LEU A 13 9.33 16.85 -0.49
C LEU A 13 9.63 17.69 0.77
N LEU A 14 8.62 18.08 1.55
CA LEU A 14 8.79 18.90 2.75
C LEU A 14 9.09 18.07 4.01
N HIS A 15 8.81 16.77 4.01
CA HIS A 15 9.07 15.90 5.16
C HIS A 15 10.47 15.29 5.19
N LEU A 16 11.14 15.08 4.06
CA LEU A 16 12.55 14.64 4.05
C LEU A 16 13.51 15.67 4.69
N SER A 17 13.15 16.96 4.70
CA SER A 17 13.95 18.00 5.38
C SER A 17 13.58 18.27 6.83
N THR A 18 12.51 17.67 7.37
CA THR A 18 12.03 17.95 8.73
C THR A 18 11.90 16.72 9.64
N SER A 19 11.93 15.49 9.11
CA SER A 19 11.79 14.26 9.91
C SER A 19 13.08 13.78 10.58
N VAL A 20 14.24 14.30 10.18
CA VAL A 20 15.46 14.32 11.00
C VAL A 20 15.40 15.57 11.88
N GLN A 21 14.36 15.69 12.72
CA GLN A 21 14.58 16.33 14.02
C GLN A 21 15.78 15.62 14.61
N SER A 22 16.86 16.38 14.82
CA SER A 22 18.16 15.95 15.31
C SER A 22 18.02 14.83 16.33
N ILE A 23 18.08 13.57 15.87
CA ILE A 23 18.23 12.43 16.74
C ILE A 23 19.57 12.69 17.40
N ASN A 24 19.58 12.95 18.71
CA ASN A 24 20.80 13.26 19.41
C ASN A 24 21.55 11.94 19.67
N VAL A 25 21.91 11.23 18.58
CA VAL A 25 22.59 9.94 18.59
C VAL A 25 23.86 10.01 19.45
N LEU A 26 24.49 11.18 19.52
CA LEU A 26 25.65 11.43 20.38
C LEU A 26 25.32 11.35 21.87
N GLU A 27 24.19 11.92 22.29
CA GLU A 27 23.73 11.91 23.68
C GLU A 27 23.22 10.52 24.09
N GLU A 28 22.51 9.84 23.21
CA GLU A 28 21.83 8.57 23.51
C GLU A 28 22.69 7.33 23.29
N CYS A 29 23.57 7.33 22.28
CA CYS A 29 24.37 6.14 21.92
C CYS A 29 25.84 6.26 22.32
N GLY A 30 26.28 7.43 22.77
CA GLY A 30 27.65 7.72 23.15
C GLY A 30 28.61 7.91 21.97
N TYR A 31 29.69 8.65 22.23
CA TYR A 31 30.67 9.11 21.23
C TYR A 31 31.17 8.00 20.29
N TRP A 32 31.60 6.85 20.83
CA TRP A 32 32.21 5.79 20.02
C TRP A 32 31.22 5.18 19.03
N THR A 33 29.97 4.98 19.45
CA THR A 33 28.90 4.48 18.58
C THR A 33 28.60 5.48 17.48
N THR A 34 28.46 6.75 17.82
CA THR A 34 28.21 7.83 16.85
C THR A 34 29.35 7.99 15.85
N ALA A 35 30.60 7.95 16.31
CA ALA A 35 31.78 8.04 15.45
C ALA A 35 31.86 6.85 14.48
N LYS A 36 31.62 5.63 14.98
CA LYS A 36 31.57 4.42 14.16
C LYS A 36 30.44 4.49 13.12
N LEU A 37 29.25 4.91 13.54
CA LEU A 37 28.09 5.12 12.66
C LEU A 37 28.41 6.11 11.53
N GLY A 38 28.97 7.27 11.87
CA GLY A 38 29.36 8.28 10.87
C GLY A 38 30.39 7.75 9.88
N PHE A 39 31.38 7.00 10.34
CA PHE A 39 32.42 6.43 9.48
C PHE A 39 31.91 5.31 8.58
N GLN A 40 31.07 4.41 9.11
CA GLN A 40 30.64 3.20 8.40
C GLN A 40 29.37 3.41 7.57
N CYS A 41 28.42 4.20 8.07
CA CYS A 41 27.11 4.40 7.45
C CYS A 41 26.95 5.80 6.85
N GLY A 42 27.84 6.76 7.11
CA GLY A 42 27.62 8.16 6.73
C GLY A 42 27.32 8.39 5.26
N SER A 43 28.08 7.78 4.35
CA SER A 43 27.83 7.88 2.90
C SER A 43 26.54 7.18 2.49
N ILE A 44 26.22 6.03 3.08
CA ILE A 44 25.00 5.26 2.82
C ILE A 44 23.77 6.05 3.26
N LEU A 45 23.81 6.63 4.46
CA LEU A 45 22.72 7.44 4.99
C LEU A 45 22.55 8.74 4.21
N SER A 46 23.64 9.32 3.71
CA SER A 46 23.57 10.48 2.82
C SER A 46 22.85 10.14 1.51
N ASP A 47 23.12 8.97 0.93
CA ASP A 47 22.49 8.50 -0.31
C ASP A 47 20.97 8.35 -0.16
N VAL A 48 20.52 7.79 0.98
CA VAL A 48 19.10 7.70 1.34
C VAL A 48 18.51 9.07 1.69
N ALA A 49 19.30 10.01 2.20
CA ALA A 49 18.81 11.36 2.50
C ALA A 49 18.67 12.26 1.26
N GLU A 50 19.16 11.83 0.08
CA GLU A 50 19.06 12.63 -1.14
C GLU A 50 17.61 12.87 -1.57
N LYS A 51 17.30 14.12 -1.96
CA LYS A 51 15.94 14.53 -2.31
C LYS A 51 15.49 14.10 -3.71
N ASP A 52 16.39 13.54 -4.52
CA ASP A 52 16.15 13.28 -5.94
C ASP A 52 15.81 11.82 -6.25
N TRP A 53 15.16 11.11 -5.32
CA TRP A 53 14.68 9.75 -5.57
C TRP A 53 13.75 9.63 -6.79
N LYS A 54 13.17 10.75 -7.24
CA LYS A 54 12.31 10.81 -8.43
C LYS A 54 13.06 10.58 -9.75
N THR A 55 14.38 10.76 -9.78
CA THR A 55 15.19 10.52 -10.99
C THR A 55 15.89 9.17 -10.98
N ARG A 56 15.83 8.45 -9.86
CA ARG A 56 16.39 7.11 -9.69
C ARG A 56 15.38 6.04 -10.10
N SER A 57 15.88 4.92 -10.57
CA SER A 57 15.09 3.70 -10.71
C SER A 57 14.68 3.16 -9.34
N ILE A 58 13.55 2.44 -9.27
CA ILE A 58 13.12 1.80 -8.03
C ILE A 58 14.18 0.84 -7.48
N LYS A 59 14.90 0.15 -8.36
CA LYS A 59 16.02 -0.72 -8.00
C LYS A 59 17.11 0.04 -7.23
N GLU A 60 17.54 1.20 -7.73
CA GLU A 60 18.56 2.02 -7.04
C GLU A 60 18.07 2.51 -5.68
N VAL A 61 16.79 2.87 -5.57
CA VAL A 61 16.17 3.27 -4.30
C VAL A 61 16.17 2.10 -3.31
N VAL A 62 15.72 0.92 -3.74
CA VAL A 62 15.67 -0.31 -2.91
C VAL A 62 17.07 -0.70 -2.46
N GLU A 63 18.06 -0.69 -3.35
CA GLU A 63 19.45 -0.99 -2.99
C GLU A 63 20.04 -0.01 -1.97
N ALA A 64 19.74 1.29 -2.10
CA ALA A 64 20.18 2.30 -1.14
C ALA A 64 19.51 2.08 0.23
N CYS A 65 18.21 1.79 0.22
CA CYS A 65 17.43 1.47 1.40
C CYS A 65 17.96 0.24 2.15
N ASP A 66 18.17 -0.87 1.45
CA ASP A 66 18.67 -2.11 2.06
C ASP A 66 20.06 -1.91 2.66
N LYS A 67 20.98 -1.23 1.95
CA LYS A 67 22.30 -0.89 2.48
C LYS A 67 22.21 -0.07 3.77
N ALA A 68 21.30 0.91 3.82
CA ALA A 68 21.11 1.74 5.01
C ALA A 68 20.55 0.91 6.18
N ILE A 69 19.51 0.12 5.93
CA ILE A 69 18.86 -0.74 6.93
C ILE A 69 19.87 -1.75 7.51
N ASP A 70 20.64 -2.39 6.65
CA ASP A 70 21.68 -3.35 7.05
C ASP A 70 22.78 -2.68 7.87
N CYS A 71 23.24 -1.49 7.44
CA CYS A 71 24.26 -0.76 8.17
C CYS A 71 23.78 -0.43 9.59
N LEU A 72 22.56 0.08 9.74
CA LEU A 72 21.99 0.43 11.05
C LEU A 72 21.67 -0.78 11.93
N SER A 73 21.43 -1.96 11.34
CA SER A 73 21.12 -3.18 12.09
C SER A 73 22.30 -3.74 12.89
N SER A 74 23.52 -3.28 12.59
CA SER A 74 24.74 -3.66 13.32
C SER A 74 24.93 -2.93 14.65
N TYR A 75 24.00 -2.05 15.03
CA TYR A 75 24.09 -1.21 16.20
C TYR A 75 22.98 -1.52 17.20
N ASP A 76 23.36 -1.72 18.46
CA ASP A 76 22.44 -1.93 19.57
C ASP A 76 22.26 -0.63 20.36
N CYS A 77 21.58 0.34 19.73
CA CYS A 77 21.19 1.60 20.36
C CYS A 77 19.77 1.99 19.96
N GLU A 78 18.98 2.45 20.91
CA GLU A 78 17.58 2.85 20.70
C GLU A 78 17.44 3.97 19.65
N ALA A 79 18.21 5.06 19.76
CA ALA A 79 18.19 6.16 18.79
C ALA A 79 18.49 5.68 17.35
N ILE A 80 19.41 4.73 17.21
CA ILE A 80 19.78 4.15 15.90
C ILE A 80 18.70 3.21 15.39
N ARG A 81 18.09 2.41 16.27
CA ARG A 81 16.94 1.57 15.94
C ARG A 81 15.75 2.42 15.45
N ASP A 82 15.50 3.55 16.09
CA ASP A 82 14.45 4.48 15.68
C ASP A 82 14.76 5.13 14.33
N ALA A 83 16.01 5.53 14.10
CA ALA A 83 16.47 6.01 12.79
C ALA A 83 16.27 4.94 11.69
N ARG A 84 16.62 3.69 11.99
CA ARG A 84 16.39 2.56 11.09
C ARG A 84 14.92 2.39 10.75
N ASN A 85 14.05 2.41 11.76
CA ASN A 85 12.60 2.26 11.56
C ASN A 85 12.02 3.40 10.70
N LYS A 86 12.49 4.65 10.88
CA LYS A 86 12.12 5.77 10.01
C LYS A 86 12.56 5.58 8.56
N ILE A 87 13.78 5.07 8.35
CA ILE A 87 14.28 4.74 7.00
C ILE A 87 13.44 3.64 6.37
N ILE A 88 13.14 2.56 7.10
CA ILE A 88 12.25 1.49 6.63
C ILE A 88 10.91 2.07 6.17
N GLN A 89 10.26 2.90 7.01
CA GLN A 89 8.98 3.50 6.67
C GLN A 89 9.04 4.36 5.41
N THR A 90 10.09 5.16 5.26
CA THR A 90 10.29 6.04 4.10
C THR A 90 10.55 5.23 2.83
N CYS A 91 11.38 4.20 2.92
CA CYS A 91 11.70 3.28 1.84
C CYS A 91 10.47 2.50 1.36
N ASP A 92 9.68 1.97 2.30
CA ASP A 92 8.43 1.26 1.99
C ASP A 92 7.44 2.21 1.32
N GLN A 93 7.27 3.43 1.86
CA GLN A 93 6.39 4.45 1.29
C GLN A 93 6.79 4.79 -0.14
N THR A 94 8.07 5.06 -0.40
CA THR A 94 8.54 5.34 -1.76
C THR A 94 8.34 4.16 -2.68
N SER A 95 8.58 2.94 -2.20
CA SER A 95 8.42 1.76 -3.02
C SER A 95 6.97 1.46 -3.36
N TYR A 96 6.02 1.69 -2.45
CA TYR A 96 4.59 1.54 -2.75
C TYR A 96 4.03 2.63 -3.66
N LEU A 97 4.65 3.82 -3.66
CA LEU A 97 4.27 4.95 -4.53
C LEU A 97 4.99 4.94 -5.88
N ASP A 98 5.93 4.03 -6.08
CA ASP A 98 6.49 3.76 -7.41
C ASP A 98 5.36 3.32 -8.35
N SER A 99 5.37 3.83 -9.58
CA SER A 99 4.25 3.64 -10.51
C SER A 99 4.00 2.18 -10.83
N ASP A 100 5.06 1.38 -10.98
CA ASP A 100 4.94 -0.01 -11.38
C ASP A 100 4.41 -0.86 -10.23
N ASN A 101 4.96 -0.63 -9.02
CA ASN A 101 4.48 -1.29 -7.80
C ASN A 101 3.04 -0.91 -7.47
N MET A 102 2.69 0.38 -7.59
CA MET A 102 1.36 0.89 -7.31
C MET A 102 0.32 0.25 -8.25
N LEU A 103 0.58 0.26 -9.56
CA LEU A 103 -0.30 -0.36 -10.56
C LEU A 103 -0.42 -1.87 -10.37
N CYS A 104 0.70 -2.54 -10.05
CA CYS A 104 0.71 -3.97 -9.76
C CYS A 104 -0.19 -4.31 -8.56
N LEU A 105 -0.05 -3.56 -7.45
CA LEU A 105 -0.86 -3.74 -6.24
C LEU A 105 -2.34 -3.44 -6.50
N GLN A 106 -2.67 -2.35 -7.20
CA GLN A 106 -4.05 -2.01 -7.55
C GLN A 106 -4.70 -3.11 -8.38
N SER A 107 -4.01 -3.63 -9.40
CA SER A 107 -4.53 -4.73 -10.22
C SER A 107 -4.69 -6.03 -9.43
N PHE A 108 -3.75 -6.33 -8.52
CA PHE A 108 -3.87 -7.48 -7.61
C PHE A 108 -5.08 -7.35 -6.68
N TYR A 109 -5.26 -6.19 -6.06
CA TYR A 109 -6.41 -5.91 -5.20
C TYR A 109 -7.72 -5.98 -5.98
N GLN A 110 -7.73 -5.50 -7.22
CA GLN A 110 -8.90 -5.55 -8.08
C GLN A 110 -9.30 -7.00 -8.32
N LYS A 111 -8.34 -7.84 -8.72
CA LYS A 111 -8.60 -9.26 -8.95
C LYS A 111 -9.07 -9.96 -7.67
N ALA A 112 -8.39 -9.70 -6.55
CA ALA A 112 -8.75 -10.28 -5.25
C ALA A 112 -10.15 -9.87 -4.78
N TYR A 113 -10.51 -8.60 -4.99
CA TYR A 113 -11.83 -8.07 -4.62
C TYR A 113 -12.94 -8.68 -5.49
N MET A 114 -12.75 -8.66 -6.80
CA MET A 114 -13.76 -9.10 -7.77
C MET A 114 -14.04 -10.59 -7.71
N THR A 115 -13.07 -11.39 -7.26
CA THR A 115 -13.23 -12.83 -7.04
C THR A 115 -14.37 -13.16 -6.06
N LYS A 116 -14.75 -12.23 -5.16
CA LYS A 116 -15.92 -12.41 -4.27
C LYS A 116 -17.24 -12.55 -5.04
N PHE A 117 -17.33 -11.94 -6.22
CA PHE A 117 -18.53 -11.90 -7.05
C PHE A 117 -18.46 -12.88 -8.25
N GLU A 118 -17.31 -13.52 -8.47
CA GLU A 118 -17.11 -14.51 -9.53
C GLU A 118 -17.58 -15.90 -9.07
N ASN A 119 -18.13 -16.70 -10.00
CA ASN A 119 -18.44 -18.10 -9.72
C ASN A 119 -17.15 -18.91 -9.70
N ARG A 120 -16.94 -19.70 -8.64
CA ARG A 120 -15.76 -20.57 -8.50
C ARG A 120 -15.67 -21.54 -9.67
N THR A 121 -14.71 -21.32 -10.55
CA THR A 121 -14.36 -22.25 -11.63
C THR A 121 -13.19 -23.13 -11.18
N TYR A 122 -13.44 -24.43 -11.07
CA TYR A 122 -12.44 -25.38 -10.60
C TYR A 122 -11.34 -25.56 -11.66
N GLY A 123 -10.09 -25.26 -11.31
CA GLY A 123 -8.91 -25.46 -12.16
C GLY A 123 -8.41 -24.24 -12.95
N SER A 124 -9.03 -23.06 -12.83
CA SER A 124 -8.47 -21.81 -13.38
C SER A 124 -7.41 -21.20 -12.43
N SER A 125 -6.59 -20.29 -12.94
CA SER A 125 -5.70 -19.43 -12.11
C SER A 125 -6.47 -18.61 -11.07
N ASP A 126 -7.79 -18.46 -11.22
CA ASP A 126 -8.67 -17.76 -10.27
C ASP A 126 -8.96 -18.57 -9.01
N SER A 127 -8.79 -19.89 -9.05
CA SER A 127 -8.94 -20.76 -7.86
C SER A 127 -8.16 -20.25 -6.66
N CYS A 128 -7.00 -19.67 -6.91
CA CYS A 128 -6.10 -19.15 -5.88
C CYS A 128 -6.67 -17.94 -5.12
N PHE A 129 -7.35 -17.02 -5.81
CA PHE A 129 -8.02 -15.88 -5.18
C PHE A 129 -9.30 -16.31 -4.43
N HIS A 130 -9.92 -17.42 -4.84
CA HIS A 130 -11.05 -18.02 -4.11
C HIS A 130 -10.62 -18.82 -2.87
N GLU A 131 -9.35 -19.16 -2.72
CA GLU A 131 -8.80 -19.94 -1.60
C GLU A 131 -8.26 -19.04 -0.48
N HIS A 132 -7.92 -17.78 -0.81
CA HIS A 132 -7.27 -16.86 0.10
C HIS A 132 -7.97 -15.50 0.11
N SER A 133 -8.50 -15.13 1.28
CA SER A 133 -9.19 -13.85 1.49
C SER A 133 -8.19 -12.69 1.63
N PHE A 134 -7.52 -12.30 0.54
CA PHE A 134 -6.51 -11.23 0.54
C PHE A 134 -7.07 -9.84 0.91
N MET A 135 -8.38 -9.65 0.80
CA MET A 135 -9.12 -8.41 1.09
C MET A 135 -10.05 -8.58 2.31
N ASP A 136 -9.72 -9.48 3.25
CA ASP A 136 -10.52 -9.68 4.47
C ASP A 136 -10.39 -8.46 5.41
N ALA A 137 -11.52 -7.97 5.95
CA ALA A 137 -11.53 -6.89 6.91
C ALA A 137 -10.82 -7.27 8.23
N ASN A 138 -10.82 -8.56 8.59
CA ASN A 138 -10.08 -9.07 9.72
C ASN A 138 -8.58 -9.18 9.37
N LEU A 139 -7.77 -8.37 10.04
CA LEU A 139 -6.33 -8.26 9.79
C LEU A 139 -5.56 -9.57 9.99
N ASP A 140 -5.93 -10.39 10.98
CA ASP A 140 -5.29 -11.69 11.20
C ASP A 140 -5.59 -12.66 10.05
N LYS A 141 -6.85 -12.74 9.61
CA LYS A 141 -7.24 -13.56 8.46
C LYS A 141 -6.56 -13.09 7.19
N ARG A 142 -6.48 -11.78 6.98
CA ARG A 142 -5.77 -11.17 5.85
C ARG A 142 -4.29 -11.56 5.88
N GLN A 143 -3.63 -11.43 7.03
CA GLN A 143 -2.23 -11.82 7.18
C GLN A 143 -2.02 -13.30 6.83
N GLN A 144 -2.91 -14.17 7.32
CA GLN A 144 -2.86 -15.60 7.01
C GLN A 144 -3.13 -15.89 5.53
N ALA A 145 -4.03 -15.15 4.89
CA ALA A 145 -4.30 -15.25 3.46
C ALA A 145 -3.04 -14.91 2.64
N TYR A 146 -2.31 -13.85 3.00
CA TYR A 146 -1.03 -13.54 2.36
C TYR A 146 0.04 -14.59 2.65
N LYS A 147 0.22 -15.01 3.91
CA LYS A 147 1.23 -16.03 4.27
C LYS A 147 1.01 -17.34 3.51
N ASN A 148 -0.22 -17.85 3.49
CA ASN A 148 -0.56 -19.10 2.81
C ASN A 148 -0.62 -18.94 1.29
N GLY A 149 -1.07 -17.77 0.83
CA GLY A 149 -1.19 -17.38 -0.57
C GLY A 149 0.07 -16.75 -1.17
N LYS A 150 1.25 -16.88 -0.54
CA LYS A 150 2.51 -16.27 -1.04
C LYS A 150 2.81 -16.65 -2.48
N LEU A 151 2.67 -17.93 -2.82
CA LEU A 151 2.86 -18.40 -4.19
C LEU A 151 1.82 -17.82 -5.16
N CYS A 152 0.61 -17.55 -4.69
CA CYS A 152 -0.46 -16.89 -5.45
C CYS A 152 -0.01 -15.49 -5.89
N PHE A 153 0.40 -14.69 -4.91
CA PHE A 153 0.81 -13.31 -5.12
C PHE A 153 2.03 -13.25 -6.03
N ILE A 154 3.07 -14.04 -5.73
CA ILE A 154 4.30 -14.04 -6.53
C ILE A 154 4.04 -14.49 -7.98
N LYS A 155 3.14 -15.47 -8.18
CA LYS A 155 2.73 -15.88 -9.52
C LYS A 155 2.00 -14.72 -10.23
N TYR A 156 1.08 -14.06 -9.55
CA TYR A 156 0.38 -12.91 -10.11
C TYR A 156 1.34 -11.80 -10.51
N VAL A 157 2.26 -11.40 -9.63
CA VAL A 157 3.26 -10.37 -9.92
C VAL A 157 4.10 -10.74 -11.13
N ARG A 158 4.52 -12.00 -11.24
CA ARG A 158 5.29 -12.48 -12.39
C ARG A 158 4.50 -12.43 -13.70
N ASP A 159 3.22 -12.81 -13.66
CA ASP A 159 2.41 -13.00 -14.86
C ASP A 159 1.79 -11.68 -15.35
N TYR A 160 1.57 -10.70 -14.45
CA TYR A 160 0.78 -9.48 -14.74
C TYR A 160 1.47 -8.15 -14.42
N CYS A 161 2.63 -8.15 -13.74
CA CYS A 161 3.34 -6.92 -13.39
C CYS A 161 4.65 -6.76 -14.17
N THR A 162 5.29 -5.59 -14.03
CA THR A 162 6.58 -5.31 -14.67
C THR A 162 7.71 -6.10 -14.00
N PRO A 163 8.84 -6.34 -14.71
CA PRO A 163 10.03 -6.94 -14.12
C PRO A 163 10.53 -6.19 -12.87
N GLU A 164 10.40 -4.87 -12.86
CA GLU A 164 10.76 -3.99 -11.75
C GLU A 164 9.93 -4.29 -10.50
N ALA A 165 8.60 -4.44 -10.67
CA ALA A 165 7.72 -4.84 -9.57
C ALA A 165 8.02 -6.26 -9.07
N LEU A 166 8.34 -7.19 -9.98
CA LEU A 166 8.74 -8.54 -9.61
C LEU A 166 10.06 -8.57 -8.82
N GLU A 167 11.03 -7.72 -9.18
CA GLU A 167 12.29 -7.58 -8.46
C GLU A 167 12.07 -7.00 -7.05
N TYR A 168 11.18 -6.00 -6.93
CA TYR A 168 10.81 -5.42 -5.64
C TYR A 168 10.13 -6.44 -4.74
N PHE A 169 9.09 -7.15 -5.19
CA PHE A 169 8.35 -8.13 -4.38
C PHE A 169 9.11 -9.46 -4.19
N ASN A 170 10.43 -9.40 -3.98
CA ASN A 170 11.25 -10.52 -3.55
C ASN A 170 10.88 -10.99 -2.13
N ALA A 171 11.52 -12.06 -1.64
CA ALA A 171 11.17 -12.69 -0.38
C ALA A 171 11.15 -11.71 0.82
N VAL A 172 12.12 -10.80 0.91
CA VAL A 172 12.29 -9.88 2.05
C VAL A 172 11.25 -8.75 2.00
N HIS A 173 11.09 -8.08 0.86
CA HIS A 173 10.08 -7.01 0.75
C HIS A 173 8.67 -7.56 0.76
N TYR A 174 8.45 -8.78 0.26
CA TYR A 174 7.15 -9.44 0.36
C TYR A 174 6.74 -9.64 1.82
N ASP A 175 7.62 -10.20 2.66
CA ASP A 175 7.25 -10.47 4.06
C ASP A 175 6.91 -9.16 4.81
N ARG A 176 7.66 -8.09 4.53
CA ARG A 176 7.38 -6.74 5.04
C ARG A 176 6.10 -6.13 4.47
N PHE A 177 5.81 -6.33 3.19
CA PHE A 177 4.53 -5.97 2.59
C PHE A 177 3.37 -6.68 3.29
N VAL A 178 3.50 -7.98 3.59
CA VAL A 178 2.46 -8.73 4.32
C VAL A 178 2.25 -8.19 5.73
N GLU A 179 3.33 -7.84 6.44
CA GLU A 179 3.26 -7.19 7.74
C GLU A 179 2.51 -5.86 7.65
N ASN A 180 2.96 -4.95 6.79
CA ASN A 180 2.35 -3.64 6.61
C ASN A 180 0.87 -3.75 6.20
N ASN A 181 0.54 -4.68 5.31
CA ASN A 181 -0.81 -4.83 4.79
C ASN A 181 -1.81 -5.42 5.81
N SER A 182 -1.31 -5.87 6.96
CA SER A 182 -2.08 -6.58 8.00
C SER A 182 -2.01 -5.91 9.37
N ILE A 183 -1.59 -4.65 9.44
CA ILE A 183 -1.54 -3.86 10.68
C ILE A 183 -2.70 -2.87 10.71
N ASP A 184 -3.27 -2.67 11.91
CA ASP A 184 -4.25 -1.61 12.13
C ASP A 184 -3.54 -0.25 12.10
N SER A 185 -3.91 0.58 11.12
CA SER A 185 -3.34 1.92 10.97
C SER A 185 -4.09 3.01 11.72
N SER A 186 -5.17 2.68 12.45
CA SER A 186 -6.01 3.64 13.17
C SER A 186 -5.25 4.52 14.17
N SER A 187 -4.17 4.00 14.74
CA SER A 187 -3.29 4.70 15.70
C SER A 187 -2.04 5.31 15.06
N LEU A 188 -1.83 5.10 13.75
CA LEU A 188 -0.62 5.53 13.05
C LEU A 188 -0.85 6.90 12.39
N PRO A 189 0.21 7.73 12.27
CA PRO A 189 0.16 8.95 11.48
C PRO A 189 -0.29 8.67 10.04
N CYS A 190 -1.11 9.54 9.45
CA CYS A 190 -1.65 9.31 8.10
C CYS A 190 -0.57 9.17 7.01
N ASN A 191 0.63 9.71 7.23
CA ASN A 191 1.76 9.59 6.30
C ASN A 191 2.52 8.26 6.42
N ASN A 192 2.12 7.35 7.34
CA ASN A 192 2.71 6.02 7.46
C ASN A 192 2.46 5.18 6.19
N PRO A 193 3.44 4.39 5.71
CA PRO A 193 3.29 3.56 4.50
C PRO A 193 2.08 2.60 4.53
N ILE A 194 1.66 2.14 5.71
CA ILE A 194 0.48 1.28 5.85
C ILE A 194 -0.79 1.98 5.33
N ASN A 195 -0.91 3.29 5.56
CA ASN A 195 -2.05 4.05 5.07
C ASN A 195 -2.08 4.14 3.54
N ILE A 196 -0.93 4.02 2.86
CA ILE A 196 -0.88 3.99 1.39
C ILE A 196 -1.51 2.70 0.88
N LEU A 197 -1.17 1.55 1.49
CA LEU A 197 -1.78 0.26 1.11
C LEU A 197 -3.29 0.26 1.32
N ASN A 198 -3.76 0.84 2.43
CA ASN A 198 -5.20 0.99 2.70
C ASN A 198 -5.87 1.90 1.66
N VAL A 199 -5.24 3.02 1.27
CA VAL A 199 -5.74 3.89 0.20
C VAL A 199 -5.83 3.12 -1.12
N LEU A 200 -4.80 2.38 -1.52
CA LEU A 200 -4.81 1.61 -2.77
C LEU A 200 -5.93 0.57 -2.79
N GLN A 201 -6.15 -0.17 -1.69
CA GLN A 201 -7.28 -1.09 -1.56
C GLN A 201 -8.62 -0.36 -1.70
N CYS A 202 -8.73 0.81 -1.09
CA CYS A 202 -9.95 1.60 -1.11
C CYS A 202 -10.29 2.15 -2.49
N GLU A 203 -9.30 2.74 -3.15
CA GLU A 203 -9.45 3.27 -4.50
C GLU A 203 -9.91 2.18 -5.45
N THR A 204 -9.33 0.98 -5.35
CA THR A 204 -9.78 -0.18 -6.12
C THR A 204 -11.25 -0.53 -5.86
N ILE A 205 -11.69 -0.61 -4.60
CA ILE A 205 -13.09 -0.93 -4.27
C ILE A 205 -14.04 0.14 -4.84
N ILE A 206 -13.68 1.42 -4.67
CA ILE A 206 -14.47 2.57 -5.13
C ILE A 206 -14.53 2.59 -6.67
N GLU A 207 -13.44 2.29 -7.35
CA GLU A 207 -13.38 2.23 -8.81
C GLU A 207 -14.28 1.10 -9.33
N GLU A 208 -14.19 -0.10 -8.77
CA GLU A 208 -15.06 -1.22 -9.15
C GLU A 208 -16.53 -0.91 -8.89
N TYR A 209 -16.85 -0.29 -7.75
CA TYR A 209 -18.20 0.15 -7.46
C TYR A 209 -18.70 1.21 -8.44
N SER A 210 -17.87 2.21 -8.77
CA SER A 210 -18.20 3.27 -9.72
C SER A 210 -18.44 2.70 -11.13
N ASN A 211 -17.61 1.75 -11.55
CA ASN A 211 -17.78 1.06 -12.83
C ASN A 211 -19.07 0.24 -12.85
N ALA A 212 -19.36 -0.49 -11.76
CA ALA A 212 -20.57 -1.31 -11.64
C ALA A 212 -21.84 -0.45 -11.63
N ILE A 213 -21.83 0.71 -10.95
CA ILE A 213 -22.99 1.61 -10.93
C ILE A 213 -23.21 2.26 -12.29
N GLN A 214 -22.14 2.65 -12.98
CA GLN A 214 -22.24 3.20 -14.33
C GLN A 214 -22.86 2.19 -15.29
N GLN A 215 -22.38 0.95 -15.28
CA GLN A 215 -22.94 -0.13 -16.10
C GLN A 215 -24.41 -0.39 -15.78
N TRP A 216 -24.79 -0.35 -14.51
CA TRP A 216 -26.18 -0.54 -14.09
C TRP A 216 -27.10 0.59 -14.56
N VAL A 217 -26.65 1.85 -14.49
CA VAL A 217 -27.42 3.00 -14.99
C VAL A 217 -27.55 2.97 -16.52
N GLU A 218 -26.53 2.49 -17.22
CA GLU A 218 -26.52 2.39 -18.69
C GLU A 218 -27.27 1.16 -19.22
N SER A 219 -27.56 0.16 -18.38
CA SER A 219 -28.27 -1.05 -18.79
C SER A 219 -29.79 -0.85 -18.86
N ASP A 220 -30.40 -1.21 -20.00
CA ASP A 220 -31.86 -1.22 -20.21
C ASP A 220 -32.58 -2.43 -19.55
N ASP A 221 -31.83 -3.36 -18.92
CA ASP A 221 -32.35 -4.62 -18.39
C ASP A 221 -32.65 -4.55 -16.88
N ASP A 222 -33.85 -5.02 -16.52
CA ASP A 222 -34.39 -5.09 -15.14
C ASP A 222 -33.81 -6.30 -14.37
N GLU A 223 -32.48 -6.35 -14.18
CA GLU A 223 -31.88 -7.43 -13.40
C GLU A 223 -31.64 -7.02 -11.95
N ARG A 224 -32.67 -7.25 -11.13
CA ARG A 224 -32.59 -7.40 -9.66
C ARG A 224 -31.42 -8.28 -9.20
N THR A 225 -30.91 -9.15 -10.08
CA THR A 225 -29.74 -10.03 -9.88
C THR A 225 -28.46 -9.25 -9.54
N ASN A 226 -28.30 -8.01 -10.04
CA ASN A 226 -27.13 -7.18 -9.76
C ASN A 226 -27.28 -6.27 -8.54
N LEU A 227 -28.51 -6.05 -8.05
CA LEU A 227 -28.76 -5.12 -6.93
C LEU A 227 -28.10 -5.61 -5.63
N GLY A 228 -28.10 -6.91 -5.37
CA GLY A 228 -27.43 -7.48 -4.20
C GLY A 228 -25.92 -7.20 -4.21
N ARG A 229 -25.27 -7.44 -5.35
CA ARG A 229 -23.84 -7.13 -5.55
C ARG A 229 -23.56 -5.64 -5.41
N LEU A 230 -24.37 -4.78 -6.02
CA LEU A 230 -24.20 -3.32 -5.92
C LEU A 230 -24.36 -2.83 -4.47
N LYS A 231 -25.30 -3.38 -3.70
CA LYS A 231 -25.48 -3.07 -2.27
C LYS A 231 -24.27 -3.50 -1.44
N GLU A 232 -23.69 -4.67 -1.72
CA GLU A 232 -22.47 -5.14 -1.06
C GLU A 232 -21.26 -4.25 -1.39
N MET A 233 -21.04 -3.96 -2.68
CA MET A 233 -19.95 -3.07 -3.12
C MET A 233 -20.10 -1.65 -2.57
N CYS A 234 -21.33 -1.16 -2.44
CA CYS A 234 -21.64 0.10 -1.77
C CYS A 234 -21.25 0.07 -0.29
N SER A 235 -21.60 -1.00 0.44
CA SER A 235 -21.23 -1.16 1.85
C SER A 235 -19.71 -1.16 2.01
N ASP A 236 -19.01 -1.99 1.22
CA ASP A 236 -17.55 -2.07 1.23
C ASP A 236 -16.91 -0.70 0.94
N SER A 237 -17.44 0.04 -0.04
CA SER A 237 -16.97 1.39 -0.41
C SER A 237 -17.17 2.40 0.73
N LYS A 238 -18.35 2.39 1.38
CA LYS A 238 -18.66 3.26 2.52
C LYS A 238 -17.75 2.98 3.71
N ASP A 239 -17.61 1.71 4.08
CA ASP A 239 -16.75 1.28 5.18
C ASP A 239 -15.31 1.71 4.92
N CYS A 240 -14.86 1.51 3.68
CA CYS A 240 -13.51 1.88 3.30
C CYS A 240 -13.27 3.40 3.39
N VAL A 241 -14.11 4.22 2.74
CA VAL A 241 -13.99 5.69 2.77
C VAL A 241 -14.02 6.26 4.20
N THR A 242 -14.82 5.64 5.08
CA THR A 242 -14.98 6.07 6.47
C THR A 242 -13.77 5.70 7.34
N SER A 243 -13.07 4.62 7.00
CA SER A 243 -11.92 4.11 7.77
C SER A 243 -10.58 4.76 7.42
N LEU A 244 -10.49 5.49 6.30
CA LEU A 244 -9.22 6.06 5.85
C LEU A 244 -8.79 7.29 6.67
N CYS A 245 -7.51 7.30 7.02
CA CYS A 245 -6.84 8.45 7.66
C CYS A 245 -6.70 9.65 6.71
N ILE A 246 -6.59 9.38 5.40
CA ILE A 246 -6.40 10.39 4.37
C ILE A 246 -7.75 10.68 3.73
N ASP A 247 -8.08 11.97 3.58
CA ASP A 247 -9.21 12.37 2.75
C ASP A 247 -8.95 11.97 1.30
N LEU A 248 -9.64 10.93 0.85
CA LEU A 248 -9.82 10.67 -0.58
C LEU A 248 -10.43 11.89 -1.25
N ASP A 249 -10.22 12.00 -2.55
CA ASP A 249 -10.79 13.08 -3.36
C ASP A 249 -12.30 13.26 -3.06
N VAL A 250 -12.70 14.52 -2.89
CA VAL A 250 -14.07 14.89 -2.51
C VAL A 250 -15.07 14.34 -3.53
N SER A 251 -14.69 14.21 -4.81
CA SER A 251 -15.57 13.61 -5.82
C SER A 251 -15.78 12.12 -5.54
N SER A 252 -14.74 11.35 -5.22
CA SER A 252 -14.86 9.92 -4.91
C SER A 252 -15.75 9.66 -3.69
N LYS A 253 -15.57 10.43 -2.61
CA LYS A 253 -16.45 10.33 -1.42
C LYS A 253 -17.90 10.64 -1.79
N ASN A 254 -18.14 11.73 -2.51
CA ASN A 254 -19.49 12.14 -2.89
C ASN A 254 -20.17 11.11 -3.81
N ILE A 255 -19.44 10.53 -4.77
CA ILE A 255 -19.96 9.46 -5.65
C ILE A 255 -20.43 8.28 -4.80
N VAL A 256 -19.60 7.79 -3.87
CA VAL A 256 -19.95 6.66 -3.01
C VAL A 256 -21.20 6.96 -2.18
N PHE A 257 -21.19 8.05 -1.39
CA PHE A 257 -22.30 8.33 -0.48
C PHE A 257 -23.62 8.63 -1.21
N SER A 258 -23.58 9.38 -2.32
CA SER A 258 -24.81 9.72 -3.07
C SER A 258 -25.43 8.50 -3.76
N SER A 259 -24.65 7.74 -4.52
CA SER A 259 -25.15 6.55 -5.24
C SER A 259 -25.60 5.44 -4.29
N CYS A 260 -24.88 5.24 -3.19
CA CYS A 260 -25.29 4.30 -2.15
C CYS A 260 -26.65 4.65 -1.53
N SER A 261 -26.89 5.93 -1.26
CA SER A 261 -28.16 6.38 -0.69
C SER A 261 -29.32 6.07 -1.65
N MET A 262 -29.11 6.24 -2.96
CA MET A 262 -30.09 5.86 -3.98
C MET A 262 -30.36 4.35 -3.99
N LEU A 263 -29.32 3.50 -3.88
CA LEU A 263 -29.48 2.04 -3.82
C LEU A 263 -30.25 1.56 -2.58
N GLU A 264 -30.08 2.25 -1.45
CA GLU A 264 -30.77 1.94 -0.19
C GLU A 264 -32.28 2.25 -0.26
N GLU A 265 -32.68 3.22 -1.08
CA GLU A 265 -34.10 3.57 -1.30
C GLU A 265 -34.83 2.56 -2.21
N LEU A 266 -34.09 1.77 -2.99
CA LEU A 266 -34.64 0.71 -3.85
C LEU A 266 -34.93 -0.54 -2.99
N LYS A 267 -36.22 -0.71 -2.63
CA LYS A 267 -36.77 -1.88 -1.91
C LYS A 267 -37.04 -3.07 -2.82
#